data_AF-A0A2N3AHM7-F1
#
_entry.id   AF-A0A2N3AHM7-F1
#
_cell.length_a   1.000
_cell.length_b   1.000
_cell.length_c   1.000
_cell.angle_alpha   90.00
_cell.angle_beta   90.00
_cell.angle_gamma   90.00
#
_symmetry.space_group_name_H-M   'P 1'
#
loop_
_entity.id
_entity.type
_entity.pdbx_description
1 polymer ?
#
loop_
_entity_poly.entity_id
_entity_poly.type
_entity_poly.pdbx_seq_one_letter_code
_entity_poly.pdbx_strand_id
1 'polypeptide(L)'
;MMEIKQAIERISKLKESDIGPTEENVKQKVVVPLLELLGHKRENLEFEYRTRSGGKIDIYIKNVPSDCKVIIDTKNYNENLNDYLEQIKNYTFDENALLTVIANGTEIRIYSPLRGVAFERSLLYSIKRQDLSKESIWMLLSRLLHNDNLQNRNVFKKIEERERQIKDAMANEERLKEEYDSKIEGIDSDIETKEEEIKQLKTERENLEKEVKTKVSEIWNAIGLPLELFRIPTPPSGITTGITSPEFVGKARRVTLQELVDAGLIKDGQTLFLFYNQRISDEQVQIVVPSNKVKYKKDGKLYTTSDLTLSLLKKYKLIGSDRTAIRGPLHWQTEDGRILNDLNEQVRRKRGY
;
A
#
# COMPACT_ATOMS: atom_id res chain seq x y z
N MET A 1 -22.60 -23.58 31.22
CA MET A 1 -21.30 -23.62 30.50
C MET A 1 -21.27 -24.66 29.37
N MET A 2 -21.67 -25.92 29.62
CA MET A 2 -21.64 -26.97 28.58
C MET A 2 -22.57 -26.66 27.38
N GLU A 3 -23.76 -26.10 27.65
CA GLU A 3 -24.72 -25.71 26.60
C GLU A 3 -24.22 -24.53 25.74
N ILE A 4 -23.62 -23.50 26.35
CA ILE A 4 -23.04 -22.35 25.63
C ILE A 4 -21.93 -22.84 24.69
N LYS A 5 -21.03 -23.70 25.17
CA LYS A 5 -19.94 -24.24 24.36
C LYS A 5 -20.46 -25.02 23.15
N GLN A 6 -21.48 -25.84 23.33
CA GLN A 6 -22.12 -26.57 22.23
C GLN A 6 -22.81 -25.65 21.24
N ALA A 7 -23.48 -24.59 21.70
CA ALA A 7 -24.13 -23.61 20.83
C ALA A 7 -23.12 -22.84 19.99
N ILE A 8 -22.01 -22.40 20.60
CA ILE A 8 -20.89 -21.74 19.88
C ILE A 8 -20.31 -22.68 18.84
N GLU A 9 -20.09 -23.94 19.18
CA GLU A 9 -19.54 -24.95 18.26
C GLU A 9 -20.49 -25.23 17.09
N ARG A 10 -21.81 -25.17 17.30
CA ARG A 10 -22.79 -25.24 16.20
C ARG A 10 -22.63 -24.05 15.26
N ILE A 11 -22.60 -22.83 15.79
CA ILE A 11 -22.45 -21.59 15.00
C ILE A 11 -21.14 -21.61 14.20
N SER A 12 -20.04 -22.07 14.79
CA SER A 12 -18.73 -22.11 14.12
C SER A 12 -18.69 -23.12 12.97
N LYS A 13 -19.51 -24.19 13.03
CA LYS A 13 -19.56 -25.28 12.05
C LYS A 13 -20.61 -25.10 10.95
N LEU A 14 -21.50 -24.10 11.04
CA LEU A 14 -22.49 -23.84 9.99
C LEU A 14 -21.81 -23.70 8.62
N LYS A 15 -22.40 -24.29 7.59
CA LYS A 15 -21.97 -24.12 6.20
C LYS A 15 -22.78 -23.00 5.54
N GLU A 16 -22.35 -22.58 4.35
CA GLU A 16 -23.12 -21.63 3.53
C GLU A 16 -24.55 -22.11 3.28
N SER A 17 -24.75 -23.41 3.05
CA SER A 17 -26.08 -24.01 2.89
C SER A 17 -26.96 -23.88 4.14
N ASP A 18 -26.35 -23.90 5.32
CA ASP A 18 -27.08 -23.83 6.59
C ASP A 18 -27.46 -22.37 6.90
N ILE A 19 -26.58 -21.43 6.57
CA ILE A 19 -26.78 -19.99 6.77
C ILE A 19 -27.71 -19.44 5.68
N GLY A 20 -27.38 -19.63 4.41
CA GLY A 20 -28.04 -19.01 3.27
C GLY A 20 -27.32 -17.73 2.81
N PRO A 21 -27.66 -17.21 1.61
CA PRO A 21 -26.83 -16.22 0.95
C PRO A 21 -27.04 -14.78 1.43
N THR A 22 -28.16 -14.47 2.06
CA THR A 22 -28.61 -13.09 2.34
C THR A 22 -28.08 -12.49 3.65
N GLU A 23 -28.05 -11.16 3.75
CA GLU A 23 -27.76 -10.42 5.00
C GLU A 23 -28.66 -10.89 6.14
N GLU A 24 -29.98 -10.98 5.90
CA GLU A 24 -30.96 -11.45 6.91
C GLU A 24 -30.64 -12.85 7.43
N ASN A 25 -30.16 -13.75 6.56
CA ASN A 25 -29.76 -15.10 6.94
C ASN A 25 -28.55 -15.08 7.88
N VAL A 26 -27.53 -14.27 7.59
CA VAL A 26 -26.37 -14.07 8.46
C VAL A 26 -26.81 -13.47 9.80
N LYS A 27 -27.66 -12.45 9.77
CA LYS A 27 -28.22 -11.80 10.96
C LYS A 27 -28.92 -12.80 11.88
N GLN A 28 -29.89 -13.54 11.37
CA GLN A 28 -30.72 -14.42 12.20
C GLN A 28 -30.04 -15.72 12.63
N LYS A 29 -29.11 -16.27 11.83
CA LYS A 29 -28.51 -17.58 12.09
C LYS A 29 -27.12 -17.52 12.70
N VAL A 30 -26.44 -16.39 12.61
CA VAL A 30 -25.08 -16.22 13.16
C VAL A 30 -25.06 -15.14 14.23
N VAL A 31 -25.42 -13.90 13.88
CA VAL A 31 -25.20 -12.74 14.74
C VAL A 31 -26.14 -12.73 15.94
N VAL A 32 -27.45 -12.88 15.72
CA VAL A 32 -28.43 -12.87 16.82
C VAL A 32 -28.19 -14.01 17.82
N PRO A 33 -28.00 -15.28 17.40
CA PRO A 33 -27.68 -16.36 18.33
C PRO A 33 -26.38 -16.10 19.11
N LEU A 34 -25.38 -15.49 18.47
CA LEU A 34 -24.13 -15.13 19.15
C LEU A 34 -24.37 -14.07 20.23
N LEU A 35 -25.19 -13.05 19.97
CA LEU A 35 -25.55 -12.01 20.94
C LEU A 35 -26.36 -12.58 22.11
N GLU A 36 -27.29 -13.50 21.85
CA GLU A 36 -28.05 -14.20 22.88
C GLU A 36 -27.12 -14.97 23.83
N LEU A 37 -26.12 -15.67 23.28
CA LEU A 37 -25.08 -16.35 24.07
C LEU A 37 -24.18 -15.39 24.87
N LEU A 38 -24.08 -14.13 24.42
CA LEU A 38 -23.37 -13.04 25.11
C LEU A 38 -24.27 -12.31 26.14
N GLY A 39 -25.45 -12.85 26.44
CA GLY A 39 -26.35 -12.35 27.48
C GLY A 39 -27.28 -11.23 27.01
N HIS A 40 -27.36 -10.95 25.71
CA HIS A 40 -28.34 -10.01 25.17
C HIS A 40 -29.69 -10.67 25.02
N LYS A 41 -30.73 -10.04 25.55
CA LYS A 41 -32.09 -10.49 25.31
C LYS A 41 -32.61 -9.94 23.99
N ARG A 42 -33.45 -10.72 23.30
CA ARG A 42 -33.95 -10.34 21.97
C ARG A 42 -34.74 -9.04 21.98
N GLU A 43 -35.48 -8.73 23.06
CA GLU A 43 -36.18 -7.45 23.23
C GLU A 43 -35.26 -6.22 23.32
N ASN A 44 -33.98 -6.44 23.67
CA ASN A 44 -32.95 -5.41 23.73
C ASN A 44 -32.22 -5.22 22.39
N LEU A 45 -32.49 -6.07 21.39
CA LEU A 45 -31.96 -5.93 20.05
C LEU A 45 -32.99 -5.17 19.20
N GLU A 46 -32.68 -3.92 18.86
CA GLU A 46 -33.51 -3.16 17.94
C GLU A 46 -33.07 -3.46 16.51
N PHE A 47 -33.93 -4.17 15.79
CA PHE A 47 -33.69 -4.53 14.40
C PHE A 47 -34.06 -3.39 13.46
N GLU A 48 -33.35 -3.28 12.33
CA GLU A 48 -33.64 -2.29 11.29
C GLU A 48 -33.59 -0.85 11.81
N TYR A 49 -32.67 -0.59 12.74
CA TYR A 49 -32.51 0.68 13.42
C TYR A 49 -32.22 1.81 12.44
N ARG A 50 -32.99 2.89 12.52
CA ARG A 50 -32.78 4.08 11.67
C ARG A 50 -31.80 5.03 12.33
N THR A 51 -30.71 5.35 11.63
CA THR A 51 -29.73 6.33 12.12
C THR A 51 -30.27 7.74 12.04
N ARG A 52 -29.65 8.66 12.79
CA ARG A 52 -29.98 10.10 12.77
C ARG A 52 -29.88 10.72 11.38
N SER A 53 -28.97 10.23 10.56
CA SER A 53 -28.74 10.69 9.18
C SER A 53 -29.63 9.97 8.16
N GLY A 54 -30.59 9.14 8.60
CA GLY A 54 -31.54 8.43 7.74
C GLY A 54 -31.02 7.10 7.18
N GLY A 55 -29.87 6.62 7.64
CA GLY A 55 -29.36 5.27 7.34
C GLY A 55 -30.14 4.18 8.06
N LYS A 56 -29.88 2.92 7.72
CA LYS A 56 -30.50 1.75 8.35
C LYS A 56 -29.41 0.76 8.77
N ILE A 57 -29.38 0.42 10.05
CA ILE A 57 -28.45 -0.54 10.66
C ILE A 57 -29.24 -1.79 11.01
N ASP A 58 -28.66 -2.96 10.79
CA ASP A 58 -29.33 -4.23 11.06
C ASP A 58 -29.72 -4.43 12.53
N ILE A 59 -28.80 -4.14 13.46
CA ILE A 59 -29.03 -4.29 14.90
C ILE A 59 -28.40 -3.13 15.67
N TYR A 60 -29.20 -2.51 16.54
CA TYR A 60 -28.75 -1.63 17.60
C TYR A 60 -28.97 -2.28 18.97
N ILE A 61 -27.94 -2.36 19.83
CA ILE A 61 -28.08 -2.90 21.18
C ILE A 61 -28.63 -1.81 22.12
N LYS A 62 -29.85 -2.00 22.60
CA LYS A 62 -30.51 -1.12 23.56
C LYS A 62 -30.10 -1.42 25.00
N ASN A 63 -30.52 -0.52 25.90
CA ASN A 63 -30.39 -0.65 27.34
C ASN A 63 -28.95 -0.72 27.85
N VAL A 64 -27.97 -0.29 27.04
CA VAL A 64 -26.58 -0.09 27.46
C VAL A 64 -26.36 1.38 27.85
N PRO A 65 -25.34 1.69 28.67
CA PRO A 65 -24.93 3.06 28.93
C PRO A 65 -24.72 3.86 27.64
N SER A 66 -24.99 5.17 27.66
CA SER A 66 -24.91 6.04 26.49
C SER A 66 -23.52 6.13 25.84
N ASP A 67 -22.49 5.81 26.62
CA ASP A 67 -21.09 5.74 26.24
C ASP A 67 -20.64 4.32 25.81
N CYS A 68 -21.54 3.32 25.87
CA CYS A 68 -21.28 1.92 25.50
C CYS A 68 -22.14 1.43 24.33
N LYS A 69 -22.60 2.35 23.47
CA LYS A 69 -23.46 2.01 22.32
C LYS A 69 -22.76 1.04 21.37
N VAL A 70 -23.49 0.03 20.92
CA VAL A 70 -23.01 -0.94 19.95
C VAL A 70 -23.98 -0.99 18.77
N ILE A 71 -23.42 -0.82 17.57
CA ILE A 71 -24.13 -1.01 16.30
C ILE A 71 -23.57 -2.22 15.56
N ILE A 72 -24.43 -2.95 14.87
CA ILE A 72 -24.05 -4.16 14.14
C ILE A 72 -24.73 -4.15 12.78
N ASP A 73 -23.92 -4.33 11.74
CA ASP A 73 -24.35 -4.41 10.36
C ASP A 73 -23.96 -5.76 9.75
N THR A 74 -24.86 -6.37 9.00
CA THR A 74 -24.64 -7.68 8.36
C THR A 74 -24.57 -7.55 6.84
N LYS A 75 -23.83 -8.48 6.24
CA LYS A 75 -23.60 -8.55 4.79
C LYS A 75 -23.88 -9.94 4.26
N ASN A 76 -24.06 -10.05 2.94
CA ASN A 76 -24.30 -11.33 2.29
C ASN A 76 -23.10 -12.26 2.52
N TYR A 77 -23.34 -13.57 2.50
CA TYR A 77 -22.42 -14.57 3.06
C TYR A 77 -20.94 -14.42 2.62
N ASN A 78 -20.70 -14.14 1.33
CA ASN A 78 -19.37 -14.04 0.71
C ASN A 78 -18.96 -12.61 0.33
N GLU A 79 -19.68 -11.58 0.79
CA GLU A 79 -19.33 -10.19 0.44
C GLU A 79 -18.03 -9.74 1.10
N ASN A 80 -17.27 -8.92 0.37
CA ASN A 80 -16.06 -8.31 0.87
C ASN A 80 -16.41 -7.15 1.80
N LEU A 81 -16.16 -7.34 3.11
CA LEU A 81 -16.48 -6.34 4.13
C LEU A 81 -15.73 -5.00 3.94
N ASN A 82 -14.66 -4.96 3.14
CA ASN A 82 -13.96 -3.70 2.83
C ASN A 82 -14.82 -2.73 2.01
N ASP A 83 -15.77 -3.23 1.22
CA ASP A 83 -16.59 -2.40 0.33
C ASP A 83 -17.59 -1.52 1.12
N TYR A 84 -17.76 -1.82 2.42
CA TYR A 84 -18.72 -1.17 3.30
C TYR A 84 -18.07 -0.29 4.39
N LEU A 85 -16.74 -0.11 4.35
CA LEU A 85 -16.02 0.63 5.40
C LEU A 85 -16.49 2.07 5.56
N GLU A 86 -16.72 2.79 4.46
CA GLU A 86 -17.25 4.16 4.53
C GLU A 86 -18.67 4.21 5.10
N GLN A 87 -19.52 3.23 4.77
CA GLN A 87 -20.87 3.16 5.32
C GLN A 87 -20.85 2.93 6.84
N ILE A 88 -20.11 1.93 7.32
CA ILE A 88 -20.03 1.64 8.76
C ILE A 88 -19.33 2.76 9.54
N LYS A 89 -18.36 3.45 8.92
CA LYS A 89 -17.72 4.63 9.48
C LYS A 89 -18.75 5.73 9.72
N ASN A 90 -19.57 6.05 8.71
CA ASN A 90 -20.61 7.06 8.84
C ASN A 90 -21.60 6.70 9.95
N TYR A 91 -22.08 5.46 9.99
CA TYR A 91 -22.96 4.99 11.07
C TYR A 91 -22.33 5.07 12.45
N THR A 92 -21.03 4.73 12.56
CA THR A 92 -20.29 4.80 13.82
C THR A 92 -20.28 6.22 14.38
N PHE A 93 -19.99 7.20 13.52
CA PHE A 93 -19.92 8.61 13.94
C PHE A 93 -21.30 9.23 14.12
N ASP A 94 -22.28 8.92 13.26
CA ASP A 94 -23.66 9.40 13.37
C ASP A 94 -24.26 9.05 14.73
N GLU A 95 -24.08 7.80 15.17
CA GLU A 95 -24.65 7.32 16.42
C GLU A 95 -23.75 7.50 17.64
N ASN A 96 -22.52 7.98 17.43
CA ASN A 96 -21.47 8.02 18.44
C ASN A 96 -21.33 6.64 19.12
N ALA A 97 -21.20 5.60 18.30
CA ALA A 97 -21.07 4.22 18.75
C ALA A 97 -19.68 3.97 19.34
N LEU A 98 -19.64 3.27 20.48
CA LEU A 98 -18.38 2.80 21.07
C LEU A 98 -17.81 1.66 20.26
N LEU A 99 -18.66 0.69 19.90
CA LEU A 99 -18.28 -0.45 19.08
C LEU A 99 -19.18 -0.53 17.85
N THR A 100 -18.53 -0.80 16.72
CA THR A 100 -19.20 -1.11 15.46
C THR A 100 -18.77 -2.50 15.01
N VAL A 101 -19.75 -3.37 14.82
CA VAL A 101 -19.51 -4.73 14.33
C VAL A 101 -20.04 -4.83 12.91
N ILE A 102 -19.21 -5.33 12.00
CA ILE A 102 -19.66 -5.73 10.67
C ILE A 102 -19.39 -7.22 10.48
N ALA A 103 -20.38 -7.97 10.01
CA ALA A 103 -20.26 -9.41 9.86
C ALA A 103 -20.86 -9.90 8.54
N ASN A 104 -20.19 -10.87 7.92
CA ASN A 104 -20.79 -11.72 6.88
C ASN A 104 -20.87 -13.17 7.39
N GLY A 105 -21.13 -14.11 6.50
CA GLY A 105 -21.23 -15.53 6.84
C GLY A 105 -19.90 -16.20 7.21
N THR A 106 -18.76 -15.51 7.08
CA THR A 106 -17.42 -16.08 7.26
C THR A 106 -16.53 -15.32 8.25
N GLU A 107 -16.73 -14.01 8.39
CA GLU A 107 -15.89 -13.08 9.12
C GLU A 107 -16.75 -12.11 9.95
N ILE A 108 -16.27 -11.79 11.16
CA ILE A 108 -16.80 -10.77 12.05
C ILE A 108 -15.67 -9.78 12.32
N ARG A 109 -15.89 -8.50 12.05
CA ARG A 109 -14.96 -7.41 12.34
C ARG A 109 -15.52 -6.48 13.38
N ILE A 110 -14.68 -6.05 14.31
CA ILE A 110 -15.04 -5.18 15.43
C ILE A 110 -14.16 -3.94 15.38
N TYR A 111 -14.79 -2.78 15.28
CA TYR A 111 -14.17 -1.47 15.24
C TYR A 111 -14.49 -0.68 16.51
N SER A 112 -13.56 0.17 16.94
CA SER A 112 -13.79 1.21 17.94
C SER A 112 -13.09 2.47 17.44
N PRO A 113 -13.80 3.60 17.25
CA PRO A 113 -13.22 4.80 16.63
C PRO A 113 -12.06 5.34 17.47
N LEU A 114 -10.85 5.25 16.92
CA LEU A 114 -9.61 5.69 17.55
C LEU A 114 -9.35 7.17 17.25
N ARG A 115 -9.21 8.01 18.29
CA ARG A 115 -8.90 9.43 18.10
C ARG A 115 -7.53 9.61 17.41
N GLY A 116 -7.52 10.37 16.31
CA GLY A 116 -6.31 10.70 15.54
C GLY A 116 -5.84 9.59 14.60
N VAL A 117 -6.62 8.52 14.43
CA VAL A 117 -6.30 7.39 13.55
C VAL A 117 -7.42 7.24 12.53
N ALA A 118 -7.06 6.93 11.28
CA ALA A 118 -8.03 6.64 10.23
C ALA A 118 -8.93 5.47 10.63
N PHE A 119 -10.22 5.52 10.29
CA PHE A 119 -11.21 4.55 10.76
C PHE A 119 -10.87 3.11 10.36
N GLU A 120 -10.30 2.91 9.17
CA GLU A 120 -9.85 1.62 8.66
C GLU A 120 -8.76 1.00 9.55
N ARG A 121 -7.92 1.85 10.17
CA ARG A 121 -6.89 1.44 11.13
C ARG A 121 -7.41 1.33 12.57
N SER A 122 -8.70 1.59 12.79
CA SER A 122 -9.40 1.45 14.08
C SER A 122 -9.99 0.04 14.31
N LEU A 123 -9.73 -0.89 13.37
CA LEU A 123 -10.08 -2.30 13.51
C LEU A 123 -9.41 -2.90 14.74
N LEU A 124 -10.21 -3.29 15.74
CA LEU A 124 -9.71 -3.95 16.93
C LEU A 124 -9.39 -5.42 16.64
N TYR A 125 -10.34 -6.12 16.00
CA TYR A 125 -10.27 -7.54 15.72
C TYR A 125 -11.01 -7.92 14.44
N SER A 126 -10.41 -8.84 13.68
CA SER A 126 -11.04 -9.60 12.60
C SER A 126 -11.04 -11.07 13.01
N ILE A 127 -12.23 -11.68 13.02
CA ILE A 127 -12.46 -13.01 13.58
C ILE A 127 -13.15 -13.85 12.51
N LYS A 128 -12.56 -15.00 12.16
CA LYS A 128 -13.24 -15.98 11.33
C LYS A 128 -14.34 -16.68 12.14
N ARG A 129 -15.53 -16.85 11.58
CA ARG A 129 -16.65 -17.54 12.25
C ARG A 129 -16.26 -18.95 12.72
N GLN A 130 -15.48 -19.67 11.92
CA GLN A 130 -15.00 -21.02 12.25
C GLN A 130 -14.12 -21.05 13.51
N ASP A 131 -13.50 -19.92 13.87
CA ASP A 131 -12.66 -19.79 15.05
C ASP A 131 -13.45 -19.49 16.33
N LEU A 132 -14.77 -19.28 16.26
CA LEU A 132 -15.60 -18.97 17.43
C LEU A 132 -15.54 -20.04 18.52
N SER A 133 -15.31 -21.31 18.15
CA SER A 133 -15.17 -22.41 19.12
C SER A 133 -13.85 -22.39 19.90
N LYS A 134 -12.88 -21.54 19.52
CA LYS A 134 -11.65 -21.34 20.27
C LYS A 134 -11.94 -20.53 21.53
N GLU A 135 -11.52 -21.02 22.69
CA GLU A 135 -11.75 -20.38 23.98
C GLU A 135 -11.21 -18.94 24.03
N SER A 136 -10.04 -18.68 23.42
CA SER A 136 -9.45 -17.34 23.35
C SER A 136 -10.33 -16.34 22.58
N ILE A 137 -10.99 -16.79 21.51
CA ILE A 137 -11.89 -15.96 20.69
C ILE A 137 -13.20 -15.71 21.44
N TRP A 138 -13.76 -16.73 22.07
CA TRP A 138 -14.94 -16.56 22.90
C TRP A 138 -14.69 -15.59 24.06
N MET A 139 -13.57 -15.73 24.77
CA MET A 139 -13.18 -14.82 25.85
C MET A 139 -12.98 -13.39 25.37
N LEU A 140 -12.46 -13.21 24.16
CA LEU A 140 -12.32 -11.90 23.52
C LEU A 140 -13.70 -11.28 23.23
N LEU A 141 -14.59 -12.02 22.58
CA LEU A 141 -15.95 -11.54 22.27
C LEU A 141 -16.73 -11.24 23.56
N SER A 142 -16.64 -12.11 24.56
CA SER A 142 -17.26 -11.89 25.87
C SER A 142 -16.77 -10.60 26.53
N ARG A 143 -15.46 -10.33 26.52
CA ARG A 143 -14.90 -9.09 27.09
C ARG A 143 -15.39 -7.81 26.41
N LEU A 144 -15.72 -7.87 25.12
CA LEU A 144 -16.14 -6.71 24.34
C LEU A 144 -17.65 -6.53 24.30
N LEU A 145 -18.39 -7.63 24.11
CA LEU A 145 -19.78 -7.61 23.72
C LEU A 145 -20.71 -8.28 24.74
N HIS A 146 -20.21 -8.92 25.79
CA HIS A 146 -21.12 -9.48 26.80
C HIS A 146 -21.91 -8.36 27.49
N ASN A 147 -23.23 -8.55 27.67
CA ASN A 147 -24.10 -7.53 28.24
C ASN A 147 -23.54 -6.96 29.55
N ASP A 148 -23.13 -7.82 30.50
CA ASP A 148 -22.55 -7.37 31.77
C ASP A 148 -21.30 -6.48 31.61
N ASN A 149 -20.47 -6.72 30.58
CA ASN A 149 -19.28 -5.90 30.35
C ASN A 149 -19.62 -4.53 29.76
N LEU A 150 -20.68 -4.45 28.95
CA LEU A 150 -21.20 -3.20 28.42
C LEU A 150 -21.90 -2.39 29.54
N GLN A 151 -22.72 -3.03 30.37
CA GLN A 151 -23.41 -2.38 31.50
C GLN A 151 -22.41 -1.80 32.50
N ASN A 152 -21.40 -2.58 32.87
CA ASN A 152 -20.41 -2.20 33.88
C ASN A 152 -19.23 -1.41 33.32
N ARG A 153 -19.25 -1.03 32.03
CA ARG A 153 -18.17 -0.29 31.37
C ARG A 153 -16.80 -0.99 31.39
N ASN A 154 -16.76 -2.31 31.62
CA ASN A 154 -15.52 -3.09 31.59
C ASN A 154 -14.91 -3.17 30.18
N VAL A 155 -15.74 -2.97 29.16
CA VAL A 155 -15.33 -2.94 27.75
C VAL A 155 -14.24 -1.89 27.47
N PHE A 156 -14.27 -0.73 28.14
CA PHE A 156 -13.31 0.36 27.91
C PHE A 156 -11.88 -0.07 28.17
N LYS A 157 -11.62 -0.73 29.30
CA LYS A 157 -10.29 -1.24 29.63
C LYS A 157 -9.77 -2.15 28.51
N LYS A 158 -10.65 -2.98 27.94
CA LYS A 158 -10.22 -3.91 26.89
C LYS A 158 -9.96 -3.20 25.56
N ILE A 159 -10.75 -2.18 25.25
CA ILE A 159 -10.53 -1.31 24.09
C ILE A 159 -9.19 -0.59 24.28
N GLU A 160 -8.99 0.13 25.37
CA GLU A 160 -7.76 0.91 25.67
C GLU A 160 -6.48 0.08 25.57
N GLU A 161 -6.48 -1.13 26.13
CA GLU A 161 -5.37 -2.09 26.00
C GLU A 161 -5.07 -2.38 24.53
N ARG A 162 -6.10 -2.60 23.72
CA ARG A 162 -5.96 -2.91 22.30
C ARG A 162 -5.57 -1.69 21.49
N GLU A 163 -6.10 -0.50 21.80
CA GLU A 163 -5.71 0.74 21.13
C GLU A 163 -4.23 1.02 21.32
N ARG A 164 -3.69 0.80 22.54
CA ARG A 164 -2.27 0.97 22.83
C ARG A 164 -1.43 0.04 21.98
N GLN A 165 -1.79 -1.25 21.91
CA GLN A 165 -1.09 -2.22 21.06
C GLN A 165 -1.09 -1.81 19.59
N ILE A 166 -2.22 -1.29 19.08
CA ILE A 166 -2.33 -0.82 17.70
C ILE A 166 -1.40 0.39 17.50
N LYS A 167 -1.47 1.40 18.37
CA LYS A 167 -0.62 2.59 18.30
C LYS A 167 0.88 2.26 18.38
N ASP A 168 1.27 1.35 19.27
CA ASP A 168 2.65 0.89 19.41
C ASP A 168 3.13 0.17 18.13
N ALA A 169 2.29 -0.69 17.56
CA ALA A 169 2.58 -1.37 16.30
C ALA A 169 2.73 -0.37 15.14
N MET A 170 1.87 0.65 15.08
CA MET A 170 1.94 1.72 14.07
C MET A 170 3.23 2.54 14.20
N ALA A 171 3.63 2.90 15.42
CA ALA A 171 4.88 3.61 15.66
C ALA A 171 6.11 2.77 15.27
N ASN A 172 6.08 1.47 15.58
CA ASN A 172 7.15 0.56 15.19
C ASN A 172 7.21 0.33 13.67
N GLU A 173 6.06 0.27 12.99
CA GLU A 173 5.98 0.20 11.53
C GLU A 173 6.65 1.42 10.90
N GLU A 174 6.36 2.63 11.38
CA GLU A 174 6.96 3.86 10.85
C GLU A 174 8.47 3.89 11.07
N ARG A 175 8.93 3.57 12.29
CA ARG A 175 10.36 3.48 12.60
C ARG A 175 11.10 2.50 11.70
N LEU A 176 10.51 1.34 11.42
CA LEU A 176 11.11 0.36 10.51
C LEU A 176 11.15 0.88 9.08
N LYS A 177 10.09 1.56 8.61
CA LYS A 177 10.10 2.17 7.28
C LYS A 177 11.23 3.19 7.15
N GLU A 178 11.38 4.09 8.11
CA GLU A 178 12.46 5.09 8.13
C GLU A 178 13.85 4.43 8.14
N GLU A 179 14.05 3.40 8.96
CA GLU A 179 15.32 2.67 9.05
C GLU A 179 15.70 2.02 7.70
N TYR A 180 14.75 1.32 7.07
CA TYR A 180 15.01 0.64 5.81
C TYR A 180 15.08 1.61 4.63
N ASP A 181 14.33 2.70 4.63
CA ASP A 181 14.44 3.75 3.61
C ASP A 181 15.84 4.38 3.66
N SER A 182 16.36 4.68 4.86
CA SER A 182 17.74 5.18 5.03
C SER A 182 18.81 4.18 4.54
N LYS A 183 18.60 2.87 4.80
CA LYS A 183 19.50 1.82 4.28
C LYS A 183 19.45 1.74 2.75
N ILE A 184 18.26 1.88 2.16
CA ILE A 184 18.08 1.91 0.70
C ILE A 184 18.78 3.12 0.10
N GLU A 185 18.63 4.30 0.70
CA GLU A 185 19.32 5.52 0.25
C GLU A 185 20.85 5.37 0.26
N GLY A 186 21.41 4.73 1.29
CA GLY A 186 22.84 4.42 1.34
C GLY A 186 23.29 3.51 0.18
N ILE A 187 22.52 2.44 -0.08
CA ILE A 187 22.81 1.53 -1.21
C ILE A 187 22.68 2.26 -2.55
N ASP A 188 21.66 3.10 -2.72
CA ASP A 188 21.46 3.86 -3.96
C ASP A 188 22.62 4.83 -4.22
N SER A 189 23.16 5.46 -3.17
CA SER A 189 24.36 6.31 -3.25
C SER A 189 25.62 5.52 -3.62
N ASP A 190 25.79 4.32 -3.07
CA ASP A 190 26.91 3.45 -3.42
C ASP A 190 26.83 2.99 -4.88
N ILE A 191 25.62 2.66 -5.36
CA ILE A 191 25.37 2.33 -6.76
C ILE A 191 25.76 3.49 -7.67
N GLU A 192 25.31 4.71 -7.36
CA GLU A 192 25.65 5.90 -8.16
C GLU A 192 27.17 6.12 -8.23
N THR A 193 27.88 5.94 -7.12
CA THR A 193 29.34 6.06 -7.06
C THR A 193 30.01 5.00 -7.95
N LYS A 194 29.57 3.75 -7.89
CA LYS A 194 30.10 2.67 -8.72
C LYS A 194 29.78 2.83 -10.20
N GLU A 195 28.64 3.40 -10.55
CA GLU A 195 28.30 3.71 -11.94
C GLU A 195 29.26 4.75 -12.55
N GLU A 196 29.64 5.78 -11.79
CA GLU A 196 30.61 6.78 -12.26
C GLU A 196 32.03 6.20 -12.36
N GLU A 197 32.47 5.36 -11.42
CA GLU A 197 33.73 4.61 -11.52
C GLU A 197 33.77 3.76 -12.80
N ILE A 198 32.70 3.01 -13.10
CA ILE A 198 32.59 2.20 -14.31
C ILE A 198 32.70 3.07 -15.59
N LYS A 199 32.11 4.26 -15.58
CA LYS A 199 32.15 5.19 -16.71
C LYS A 199 33.56 5.75 -16.94
N GLN A 200 34.29 6.07 -15.87
CA GLN A 200 35.69 6.50 -15.95
C GLN A 200 36.56 5.37 -16.55
N LEU A 201 36.43 4.14 -16.04
CA LEU A 201 37.16 2.98 -16.55
C LEU A 201 36.86 2.68 -18.03
N LYS A 202 35.61 2.87 -18.47
CA LYS A 202 35.25 2.76 -19.90
C LYS A 202 35.98 3.78 -20.77
N THR A 203 36.09 5.03 -20.30
CA THR A 203 36.77 6.11 -21.02
C THR A 203 38.28 5.83 -21.12
N GLU A 204 38.89 5.37 -20.03
CA GLU A 204 40.30 4.99 -20.01
C GLU A 204 40.60 3.84 -20.99
N ARG A 205 39.75 2.81 -21.00
CA ARG A 205 39.85 1.70 -21.95
C ARG A 205 39.80 2.19 -23.40
N GLU A 206 38.87 3.07 -23.76
CA GLU A 206 38.77 3.64 -25.11
C GLU A 206 40.02 4.43 -25.51
N ASN A 207 40.61 5.17 -24.56
CA ASN A 207 41.85 5.92 -24.79
C ASN A 207 43.03 4.97 -25.03
N LEU A 208 43.16 3.91 -24.23
CA LEU A 208 44.19 2.88 -24.43
C LEU A 208 44.04 2.16 -25.77
N GLU A 209 42.81 1.83 -26.19
CA GLU A 209 42.55 1.23 -27.50
C GLU A 209 42.99 2.15 -28.66
N LYS A 210 42.76 3.47 -28.54
CA LYS A 210 43.27 4.47 -29.50
C LYS A 210 44.78 4.58 -29.48
N GLU A 211 45.39 4.61 -28.29
CA GLU A 211 46.85 4.73 -28.13
C GLU A 211 47.57 3.52 -28.74
N VAL A 212 47.08 2.30 -28.48
CA VAL A 212 47.58 1.07 -29.11
C VAL A 212 47.51 1.19 -30.63
N LYS A 213 46.38 1.63 -31.18
CA LYS A 213 46.22 1.80 -32.63
C LYS A 213 47.23 2.79 -33.22
N THR A 214 47.48 3.91 -32.54
CA THR A 214 48.47 4.91 -32.94
C THR A 214 49.88 4.35 -32.90
N LYS A 215 50.31 3.78 -31.75
CA LYS A 215 51.65 3.20 -31.57
C LYS A 215 51.95 2.08 -32.56
N VAL A 216 50.97 1.20 -32.80
CA VAL A 216 51.11 0.15 -33.82
C VAL A 216 51.28 0.78 -35.20
N SER A 217 50.52 1.81 -35.56
CA SER A 217 50.66 2.51 -36.84
C SER A 217 52.03 3.16 -37.03
N GLU A 218 52.59 3.78 -35.98
CA GLU A 218 53.94 4.36 -36.00
C GLU A 218 55.02 3.32 -36.29
N ILE A 219 54.93 2.14 -35.66
CA ILE A 219 55.87 1.02 -35.89
C ILE A 219 55.86 0.59 -37.36
N TRP A 220 54.67 0.38 -37.94
CA TRP A 220 54.54 -0.05 -39.34
C TRP A 220 55.00 1.02 -40.33
N ASN A 221 54.68 2.29 -40.06
CA ASN A 221 55.17 3.40 -40.88
C ASN A 221 56.70 3.52 -40.86
N ALA A 222 57.34 3.29 -39.71
CA ALA A 222 58.80 3.38 -39.57
C ALA A 222 59.56 2.35 -40.43
N ILE A 223 58.94 1.20 -40.74
CA ILE A 223 59.53 0.16 -41.60
C ILE A 223 59.04 0.24 -43.06
N GLY A 224 58.32 1.31 -43.43
CA GLY A 224 57.88 1.56 -44.81
C GLY A 224 56.81 0.58 -45.33
N LEU A 225 56.12 -0.14 -44.43
CA LEU A 225 55.14 -1.15 -44.79
C LEU A 225 53.71 -0.69 -44.45
N PRO A 226 52.77 -0.72 -45.41
CA PRO A 226 51.37 -0.43 -45.15
C PRO A 226 50.75 -1.45 -44.19
N LEU A 227 50.18 -0.96 -43.09
CA LEU A 227 49.50 -1.75 -42.05
C LEU A 227 48.33 -2.60 -42.61
N GLU A 228 47.75 -2.16 -43.72
CA GLU A 228 46.69 -2.85 -44.45
C GLU A 228 47.12 -4.22 -45.03
N LEU A 229 48.42 -4.43 -45.30
CA LEU A 229 48.94 -5.70 -45.87
C LEU A 229 49.07 -6.83 -44.84
N PHE A 230 49.04 -6.51 -43.54
CA PHE A 230 49.28 -7.46 -42.45
C PHE A 230 48.11 -7.54 -41.45
N ARG A 231 46.94 -6.96 -41.78
CA ARG A 231 45.72 -7.22 -41.02
C ARG A 231 45.36 -8.70 -41.14
N ILE A 232 45.78 -9.48 -40.15
CA ILE A 232 45.18 -10.78 -39.88
C ILE A 232 43.71 -10.48 -39.53
N PRO A 233 42.72 -11.13 -40.17
CA PRO A 233 41.33 -10.93 -39.82
C PRO A 233 41.19 -11.14 -38.32
N THR A 234 40.74 -10.10 -37.62
CA THR A 234 40.40 -10.19 -36.22
C THR A 234 39.44 -11.37 -36.08
N PRO A 235 39.70 -12.34 -35.17
CA PRO A 235 38.66 -13.29 -34.81
C PRO A 235 37.44 -12.46 -34.42
N PRO A 236 36.21 -12.87 -34.79
CA PRO A 236 35.03 -12.10 -34.45
C PRO A 236 35.11 -11.79 -32.95
N SER A 237 35.22 -10.50 -32.61
CA SER A 237 35.07 -9.99 -31.26
C SER A 237 33.61 -10.21 -30.87
N GLY A 238 33.33 -11.46 -30.56
CA GLY A 238 32.03 -12.07 -30.38
C GLY A 238 32.20 -13.34 -29.55
N ILE A 239 33.15 -13.34 -28.62
CA ILE A 239 32.92 -14.00 -27.35
C ILE A 239 32.33 -12.92 -26.45
N THR A 240 31.07 -12.59 -26.72
CA THR A 240 30.11 -12.41 -25.64
C THR A 240 30.26 -13.70 -24.82
N THR A 241 31.08 -13.65 -23.78
CA THR A 241 30.95 -14.62 -22.72
C THR A 241 29.51 -14.48 -22.27
N GLY A 242 28.69 -15.45 -22.70
CA GLY A 242 27.43 -15.76 -22.08
C GLY A 242 27.74 -16.17 -20.65
N ILE A 243 28.05 -15.18 -19.82
CA ILE A 243 27.61 -15.18 -18.45
C ILE A 243 26.12 -14.93 -18.60
N THR A 244 25.39 -16.02 -18.86
CA THR A 244 24.08 -16.21 -18.28
C THR A 244 24.30 -15.99 -16.79
N SER A 245 24.14 -14.74 -16.38
CA SER A 245 23.93 -14.40 -14.99
C SER A 245 22.86 -15.37 -14.50
N PRO A 246 23.09 -16.12 -13.41
CA PRO A 246 22.01 -16.89 -12.83
C PRO A 246 20.85 -15.93 -12.63
N GLU A 247 19.63 -16.40 -12.95
CA GLU A 247 18.37 -15.69 -12.77
C GLU A 247 18.25 -15.19 -11.33
N PHE A 248 18.90 -14.07 -11.04
CA PHE A 248 18.46 -13.15 -10.04
C PHE A 248 17.19 -12.59 -10.64
N VAL A 249 16.06 -12.98 -10.05
CA VAL A 249 14.82 -12.22 -10.10
C VAL A 249 15.11 -10.87 -9.44
N GLY A 250 15.82 -10.01 -10.19
CA GLY A 250 16.36 -8.75 -9.74
C GLY A 250 15.22 -7.77 -9.60
N LYS A 251 15.30 -6.90 -8.58
CA LYS A 251 14.38 -5.76 -8.47
C LYS A 251 14.39 -4.97 -9.78
N ALA A 252 13.20 -4.64 -10.28
CA ALA A 252 13.03 -3.96 -11.56
C ALA A 252 13.84 -2.64 -11.60
N ARG A 253 14.83 -2.60 -12.51
CA ARG A 253 15.66 -1.41 -12.77
C ARG A 253 14.78 -0.16 -12.95
N ARG A 254 15.25 1.00 -12.46
CA ARG A 254 14.59 2.30 -12.67
C ARG A 254 14.32 2.52 -14.17
N VAL A 255 13.11 2.98 -14.49
CA VAL A 255 12.74 3.37 -15.86
C VAL A 255 13.12 4.83 -16.03
N THR A 256 13.87 5.12 -17.09
CA THR A 256 14.27 6.48 -17.46
C THR A 256 13.19 7.15 -18.31
N LEU A 257 13.18 8.48 -18.35
CA LEU A 257 12.28 9.25 -19.22
C LEU A 257 12.56 8.94 -20.70
N GLN A 258 13.81 8.65 -21.08
CA GLN A 258 14.17 8.22 -22.44
C GLN A 258 13.44 6.93 -22.81
N GLU A 259 13.44 5.93 -21.92
CA GLU A 259 12.79 4.65 -22.19
C GLU A 259 11.27 4.78 -22.32
N LEU A 260 10.64 5.72 -21.59
CA LEU A 260 9.22 6.03 -21.78
C LEU A 260 8.95 6.70 -23.12
N VAL A 261 9.86 7.54 -23.62
CA VAL A 261 9.78 8.15 -24.96
C VAL A 261 9.99 7.10 -26.05
N ASP A 262 11.00 6.24 -25.91
CA ASP A 262 11.27 5.15 -26.85
C ASP A 262 10.09 4.16 -26.93
N ALA A 263 9.40 3.96 -25.80
CA ALA A 263 8.18 3.15 -25.74
C ALA A 263 6.92 3.86 -26.29
N GLY A 264 7.01 5.13 -26.70
CA GLY A 264 5.89 5.94 -27.19
C GLY A 264 4.86 6.31 -26.11
N LEU A 265 5.23 6.22 -24.83
CA LEU A 265 4.33 6.46 -23.70
C LEU A 265 4.27 7.94 -23.32
N ILE A 266 5.37 8.66 -23.51
CA ILE A 266 5.47 10.11 -23.32
C ILE A 266 6.28 10.75 -24.47
N LYS A 267 6.37 12.08 -24.49
CA LYS A 267 7.21 12.85 -25.43
C LYS A 267 8.16 13.78 -24.69
N ASP A 268 9.33 14.07 -25.28
CA ASP A 268 10.19 15.14 -24.78
C ASP A 268 9.44 16.48 -24.82
N GLY A 269 9.61 17.31 -23.79
CA GLY A 269 8.86 18.55 -23.60
C GLY A 269 7.39 18.39 -23.18
N GLN A 270 6.87 17.16 -23.06
CA GLN A 270 5.49 16.94 -22.60
C GLN A 270 5.27 17.51 -21.19
N THR A 271 4.11 18.14 -20.99
CA THR A 271 3.73 18.69 -19.68
C THR A 271 3.16 17.59 -18.78
N LEU A 272 3.65 17.54 -17.54
CA LEU A 272 3.08 16.76 -16.45
C LEU A 272 2.50 17.69 -15.38
N PHE A 273 1.51 17.18 -14.65
CA PHE A 273 0.80 17.87 -13.58
C PHE A 273 1.00 17.15 -12.26
N LEU A 274 1.19 17.89 -11.17
CA LEU A 274 1.28 17.32 -9.84
C LEU A 274 -0.07 16.68 -9.46
N PHE A 275 -0.03 15.48 -8.90
CA PHE A 275 -1.18 14.70 -8.47
C PHE A 275 -1.01 14.22 -7.02
N TYR A 276 -1.96 14.57 -6.16
CA TYR A 276 -2.05 14.09 -4.78
C TYR A 276 -3.53 14.02 -4.36
N ASN A 277 -4.15 12.84 -4.51
CA ASN A 277 -5.60 12.56 -4.44
C ASN A 277 -6.45 13.29 -5.50
N GLN A 278 -6.03 14.49 -5.91
CA GLN A 278 -6.58 15.29 -6.99
C GLN A 278 -5.44 15.97 -7.77
N ARG A 279 -5.73 16.34 -9.01
CA ARG A 279 -4.80 17.08 -9.86
C ARG A 279 -4.64 18.52 -9.36
N ILE A 280 -3.40 18.96 -9.19
CA ILE A 280 -3.06 20.34 -8.84
C ILE A 280 -2.58 21.04 -10.12
N SER A 281 -3.53 21.59 -10.88
CA SER A 281 -3.29 22.12 -12.24
C SER A 281 -2.28 23.26 -12.32
N ASP A 282 -2.06 23.97 -11.22
CA ASP A 282 -1.07 25.07 -11.13
C ASP A 282 0.37 24.58 -11.04
N GLU A 283 0.58 23.30 -10.73
CA GLU A 283 1.89 22.71 -10.50
C GLU A 283 2.29 21.86 -11.70
N GLN A 284 2.95 22.51 -12.66
CA GLN A 284 3.28 21.96 -13.98
C GLN A 284 4.77 21.84 -14.20
N VAL A 285 5.17 20.74 -14.84
CA VAL A 285 6.56 20.50 -15.26
C VAL A 285 6.62 20.08 -16.72
N GLN A 286 7.75 20.30 -17.38
CA GLN A 286 8.04 19.76 -18.71
C GLN A 286 9.09 18.66 -18.60
N ILE A 287 8.87 17.55 -19.28
CA ILE A 287 9.85 16.47 -19.40
C ILE A 287 11.07 16.98 -20.16
N VAL A 288 12.28 16.69 -19.65
CA VAL A 288 13.56 17.01 -20.30
C VAL A 288 14.40 15.73 -20.39
N VAL A 289 14.17 14.98 -21.46
CA VAL A 289 14.69 13.62 -21.65
C VAL A 289 16.21 13.53 -21.56
N PRO A 290 17.02 14.40 -22.22
CA PRO A 290 18.49 14.26 -22.22
C PRO A 290 19.12 14.29 -20.82
N SER A 291 18.40 14.88 -19.85
CA SER A 291 18.85 15.03 -18.47
C SER A 291 18.15 14.09 -17.49
N ASN A 292 17.20 13.27 -17.95
CA ASN A 292 16.31 12.45 -17.12
C ASN A 292 15.67 13.24 -15.95
N LYS A 293 15.35 14.51 -16.20
CA LYS A 293 14.82 15.47 -15.23
C LYS A 293 13.56 16.14 -15.80
N VAL A 294 12.90 16.90 -14.93
CA VAL A 294 11.76 17.73 -15.30
C VAL A 294 12.08 19.20 -15.07
N LYS A 295 11.66 20.07 -15.99
CA LYS A 295 11.76 21.53 -15.87
C LYS A 295 10.49 22.07 -15.24
N TYR A 296 10.59 22.68 -14.07
CA TYR A 296 9.43 23.24 -13.40
C TYR A 296 9.01 24.56 -14.05
N LYS A 297 7.72 24.69 -14.42
CA LYS A 297 7.28 25.84 -15.23
C LYS A 297 7.34 27.18 -14.50
N LYS A 298 7.22 27.20 -13.17
CA LYS A 298 7.19 28.46 -12.40
C LYS A 298 8.54 29.12 -12.25
N ASP A 299 9.61 28.34 -12.10
CA ASP A 299 10.96 28.86 -11.89
C ASP A 299 11.96 28.53 -13.01
N GLY A 300 11.57 27.69 -13.97
CA GLY A 300 12.38 27.27 -15.10
C GLY A 300 13.55 26.36 -14.76
N LYS A 301 13.69 25.89 -13.50
CA LYS A 301 14.81 25.05 -13.06
C LYS A 301 14.56 23.57 -13.31
N LEU A 302 15.65 22.80 -13.40
CA LEU A 302 15.62 21.35 -13.57
C LEU A 302 15.64 20.64 -12.22
N TYR A 303 14.75 19.67 -12.07
CA TYR A 303 14.61 18.86 -10.87
C TYR A 303 14.49 17.38 -11.22
N THR A 304 14.85 16.50 -10.30
CA THR A 304 14.31 15.13 -10.36
C THR A 304 12.82 15.16 -10.03
N THR A 305 12.07 14.18 -10.52
CA THR A 305 10.63 14.10 -10.21
C THR A 305 10.38 13.98 -8.70
N SER A 306 11.26 13.29 -7.97
CA SER A 306 11.16 13.10 -6.52
C SER A 306 11.45 14.36 -5.73
N ASP A 307 12.55 15.07 -6.02
CA ASP A 307 12.94 16.28 -5.27
C ASP A 307 11.90 17.38 -5.38
N LEU A 308 11.37 17.56 -6.59
CA LEU A 308 10.33 18.56 -6.83
C LEU A 308 9.01 18.17 -6.16
N THR A 309 8.60 16.90 -6.27
CA THR A 309 7.40 16.43 -5.56
C THR A 309 7.55 16.64 -4.06
N LEU A 310 8.68 16.27 -3.46
CA LEU A 310 8.91 16.45 -2.02
C LEU A 310 8.75 17.92 -1.62
N SER A 311 9.43 18.81 -2.36
CA SER A 311 9.38 20.26 -2.14
C SER A 311 7.96 20.81 -2.25
N LEU A 312 7.21 20.38 -3.27
CA LEU A 312 5.84 20.84 -3.49
C LEU A 312 4.87 20.29 -2.44
N LEU A 313 4.94 19.01 -2.09
CA LEU A 313 4.03 18.44 -1.09
C LEU A 313 4.28 19.01 0.31
N LYS A 314 5.54 19.32 0.67
CA LYS A 314 5.85 20.08 1.90
C LYS A 314 5.25 21.48 1.87
N LYS A 315 5.39 22.19 0.75
CA LYS A 315 4.81 23.54 0.55
C LYS A 315 3.29 23.53 0.76
N TYR A 316 2.59 22.49 0.30
CA TYR A 316 1.14 22.35 0.48
C TYR A 316 0.73 21.69 1.81
N LYS A 317 1.69 21.38 2.71
CA LYS A 317 1.45 20.67 3.98
C LYS A 317 0.70 19.33 3.81
N LEU A 318 0.90 18.69 2.66
CA LEU A 318 0.28 17.40 2.34
C LEU A 318 1.07 16.22 2.91
N ILE A 319 2.32 16.46 3.29
CA ILE A 319 3.23 15.52 3.96
C ILE A 319 3.91 16.24 5.13
N GLY A 320 4.38 15.47 6.12
CA GLY A 320 5.14 15.99 7.26
C GLY A 320 6.43 16.70 6.84
N SER A 321 6.85 17.69 7.64
CA SER A 321 8.09 18.46 7.39
C SER A 321 9.36 17.62 7.54
N ASP A 322 9.27 16.55 8.33
CA ASP A 322 10.27 15.54 8.64
C ASP A 322 10.55 14.56 7.49
N ARG A 323 9.62 14.39 6.54
CA ARG A 323 9.80 13.47 5.41
C ARG A 323 10.98 13.88 4.52
N THR A 324 11.95 13.00 4.29
CA THR A 324 13.17 13.28 3.50
C THR A 324 13.10 12.78 2.06
N ALA A 325 12.23 11.80 1.76
CA ALA A 325 12.14 11.19 0.44
C ALA A 325 10.69 10.96 -0.01
N ILE A 326 10.49 10.91 -1.33
CA ILE A 326 9.21 10.54 -1.93
C ILE A 326 9.39 9.87 -3.30
N ARG A 327 8.47 8.97 -3.65
CA ARG A 327 8.41 8.36 -4.97
C ARG A 327 7.79 9.34 -5.98
N GLY A 328 8.61 10.22 -6.55
CA GLY A 328 8.19 11.24 -7.52
C GLY A 328 7.21 10.74 -8.59
N PRO A 329 7.46 9.62 -9.30
CA PRO A 329 6.59 9.15 -10.37
C PRO A 329 5.13 8.84 -9.98
N LEU A 330 4.82 8.60 -8.70
CA LEU A 330 3.44 8.41 -8.23
C LEU A 330 2.62 9.71 -8.24
N HIS A 331 3.29 10.85 -8.31
CA HIS A 331 2.69 12.17 -8.12
C HIS A 331 2.72 13.03 -9.38
N TRP A 332 3.07 12.46 -10.53
CA TRP A 332 3.05 13.17 -11.80
C TRP A 332 2.12 12.48 -12.77
N GLN A 333 1.22 13.25 -13.35
CA GLN A 333 0.18 12.78 -14.27
C GLN A 333 0.31 13.50 -15.61
N THR A 334 0.12 12.78 -16.71
CA THR A 334 0.02 13.36 -18.05
C THR A 334 -1.31 14.10 -18.23
N GLU A 335 -1.42 14.90 -19.30
CA GLU A 335 -2.64 15.66 -19.60
C GLU A 335 -3.88 14.77 -19.77
N ASP A 336 -3.70 13.59 -20.36
CA ASP A 336 -4.73 12.56 -20.56
C ASP A 336 -4.94 11.66 -19.33
N GLY A 337 -4.39 12.02 -18.18
CA GLY A 337 -4.71 11.40 -16.90
C GLY A 337 -3.90 10.16 -16.53
N ARG A 338 -2.86 9.81 -17.29
CA ARG A 338 -2.01 8.64 -16.98
C ARG A 338 -0.93 9.01 -15.97
N ILE A 339 -0.77 8.20 -14.92
CA ILE A 339 0.24 8.43 -13.87
C ILE A 339 1.59 7.92 -14.36
N LEU A 340 2.65 8.70 -14.14
CA LEU A 340 4.00 8.37 -14.62
C LEU A 340 4.50 7.02 -14.07
N ASN A 341 4.13 6.67 -12.84
CA ASN A 341 4.41 5.35 -12.27
C ASN A 341 3.78 4.21 -13.08
N ASP A 342 2.54 4.34 -13.53
CA ASP A 342 1.86 3.29 -14.32
C ASP A 342 2.53 3.11 -15.68
N LEU A 343 3.04 4.20 -16.26
CA LEU A 343 3.83 4.16 -17.49
C LEU A 343 5.17 3.44 -17.25
N ASN A 344 5.82 3.66 -16.10
CA ASN A 344 7.02 2.92 -15.71
C ASN A 344 6.74 1.42 -15.59
N GLU A 345 5.62 1.05 -14.96
CA GLU A 345 5.22 -0.36 -14.83
C GLU A 345 4.98 -1.03 -16.18
N GLN A 346 4.42 -0.31 -17.16
CA GLN A 346 4.28 -0.84 -18.52
C GLN A 346 5.63 -1.17 -19.18
N VAL A 347 6.64 -0.31 -18.99
CA VAL A 347 8.00 -0.58 -19.50
C VAL A 347 8.66 -1.73 -18.72
N ARG A 348 8.44 -1.82 -17.41
CA ARG A 348 8.97 -2.93 -16.59
C ARG A 348 8.41 -4.28 -17.02
N ARG A 349 7.11 -4.38 -17.28
CA ARG A 349 6.47 -5.58 -17.82
C ARG A 349 7.06 -6.00 -19.17
N LYS A 350 7.35 -5.03 -20.05
CA LYS A 350 8.01 -5.30 -21.34
C LYS A 350 9.44 -5.85 -21.17
N ARG A 351 10.10 -5.56 -20.05
CA ARG A 351 11.43 -6.10 -19.70
C ARG A 351 11.36 -7.48 -19.03
N GLY A 352 10.16 -8.00 -18.75
CA GLY A 352 9.99 -9.27 -18.04
C GLY A 352 10.09 -9.17 -16.52
N TYR A 353 9.86 -7.98 -15.94
CA TYR A 353 9.70 -7.79 -14.50
C TYR A 353 8.23 -7.84 -14.06
#